data_AF-A0A135SB65-F1
#
_entry.id   AF-A0A135SB65-F1
#
_cell.length_a   1.000
_cell.length_b   1.000
_cell.length_c   1.000
_cell.angle_alpha   90.00
_cell.angle_beta   90.00
_cell.angle_gamma   90.00
#
_symmetry.space_group_name_H-M   'P 1'
#
loop_
_entity.id
_entity.type
_entity.pdbx_description
1 polymer ?
#
loop_
_entity_poly.entity_id
_entity_poly.type
_entity_poly.pdbx_seq_one_letter_code
_entity_poly.pdbx_strand_id
1 'polypeptide(L)'
;MFTTHIPKPPGLIGATLALAALTPSTSVSTSASAKCDRSTFTFPSTLGPQHIKTTAIEVHNYTGFPNRFSEASLFTTSASTTDIPPFCNVTVSYTHPGHDDLVNVHVWLPLEKNAWNRRFMGLGSGGFVVGEVDGDAPSAAIQEGYVAAVTNGGHLASTPPDVWALRSPGNLDWPQLVNFGCRSLHELAVVGKAVFEGVLW
;
A
#
# COMPACT_ATOMS: atom_id res chain seq x y z
N MET A 1 -84.04 43.14 -25.85
CA MET A 1 -83.60 42.29 -26.98
C MET A 1 -82.08 42.18 -26.89
N PHE A 2 -81.53 40.99 -27.14
CA PHE A 2 -80.12 40.61 -27.11
C PHE A 2 -79.53 40.14 -25.78
N THR A 3 -79.70 38.83 -25.61
CA THR A 3 -78.78 37.82 -25.05
C THR A 3 -77.29 38.15 -25.14
N THR A 4 -76.55 37.88 -24.07
CA THR A 4 -75.20 37.28 -24.15
C THR A 4 -74.95 36.37 -22.93
N HIS A 5 -74.73 35.10 -23.22
CA HIS A 5 -74.38 34.03 -22.28
C HIS A 5 -72.92 34.19 -21.83
N ILE A 6 -72.69 34.15 -20.52
CA ILE A 6 -71.35 34.07 -19.92
C ILE A 6 -71.03 32.58 -19.66
N PRO A 7 -69.89 32.05 -20.15
CA PRO A 7 -69.54 30.64 -20.00
C PRO A 7 -69.01 30.29 -18.59
N LYS A 8 -69.39 29.09 -18.13
CA LYS A 8 -69.04 28.46 -16.85
C LYS A 8 -67.69 27.72 -16.96
N PRO A 9 -66.84 27.71 -15.91
CA PRO A 9 -65.51 27.08 -15.94
C PRO A 9 -65.56 25.54 -15.92
N PRO A 10 -64.50 24.87 -16.42
CA PRO A 10 -64.42 23.41 -16.53
C PRO A 10 -64.19 22.74 -15.17
N GLY A 11 -64.86 21.59 -14.98
CA GLY A 11 -64.81 20.76 -13.79
C GLY A 11 -63.56 19.88 -13.70
N LEU A 12 -63.24 19.54 -12.45
CA LEU A 12 -62.07 18.82 -11.94
C LEU A 12 -61.63 17.58 -12.72
N ILE A 13 -60.32 17.48 -12.93
CA ILE A 13 -59.57 16.32 -13.42
C ILE A 13 -59.38 15.33 -12.26
N GLY A 14 -59.68 14.05 -12.51
CA GLY A 14 -59.49 12.95 -11.56
C GLY A 14 -58.02 12.66 -11.28
N ALA A 15 -57.66 12.57 -10.00
CA ALA A 15 -56.33 12.18 -9.55
C ALA A 15 -56.19 10.64 -9.56
N THR A 16 -55.37 10.12 -10.47
CA THR A 16 -54.90 8.73 -10.45
C THR A 16 -53.75 8.60 -9.47
N LEU A 17 -53.93 7.79 -8.41
CA LEU A 17 -52.85 7.36 -7.52
C LEU A 17 -51.92 6.39 -8.27
N ALA A 18 -50.75 6.88 -8.68
CA ALA A 18 -49.66 6.01 -9.12
C ALA A 18 -48.95 5.44 -7.88
N LEU A 19 -49.05 4.13 -7.66
CA LEU A 19 -48.19 3.41 -6.72
C LEU A 19 -46.76 3.41 -7.29
N ALA A 20 -45.88 4.24 -6.74
CA ALA A 20 -44.45 4.15 -7.00
C ALA A 20 -43.92 2.88 -6.31
N ALA A 21 -43.54 1.88 -7.11
CA ALA A 21 -42.80 0.73 -6.61
C ALA A 21 -41.41 1.19 -6.15
N LEU A 22 -41.20 1.23 -4.83
CA LEU A 22 -39.88 1.39 -4.22
C LEU A 22 -39.07 0.13 -4.55
N THR A 23 -38.27 0.19 -5.63
CA THR A 23 -37.21 -0.79 -5.85
C THR A 23 -36.13 -0.55 -4.79
N PRO A 24 -35.76 -1.56 -3.99
CA PRO A 24 -34.62 -1.42 -3.09
C PRO A 24 -33.39 -1.12 -3.96
N SER A 25 -32.83 0.07 -3.81
CA SER A 25 -31.54 0.42 -4.38
C SER A 25 -30.51 -0.41 -3.61
N THR A 26 -30.15 -1.58 -4.12
CA THR A 26 -28.99 -2.32 -3.63
C THR A 26 -27.77 -1.47 -3.95
N SER A 27 -27.31 -0.70 -2.97
CA SER A 27 -25.98 -0.12 -2.99
C SER A 27 -24.99 -1.27 -3.07
N VAL A 28 -24.44 -1.52 -4.25
CA VAL A 28 -23.27 -2.38 -4.41
C VAL A 28 -22.14 -1.66 -3.70
N SER A 29 -21.93 -1.99 -2.43
CA SER A 29 -20.67 -1.72 -1.77
C SER A 29 -19.63 -2.53 -2.53
N THR A 30 -18.89 -1.89 -3.43
CA THR A 30 -17.61 -2.41 -3.89
C THR A 30 -16.80 -2.66 -2.64
N SER A 31 -16.70 -3.93 -2.22
CA SER A 31 -15.76 -4.28 -1.17
C SER A 31 -14.40 -3.88 -1.72
N ALA A 32 -13.77 -2.85 -1.13
CA ALA A 32 -12.33 -2.91 -1.00
C ALA A 32 -12.04 -4.35 -0.57
N SER A 33 -11.21 -5.06 -1.33
CA SER A 33 -10.90 -6.45 -1.05
C SER A 33 -10.62 -6.53 0.45
N ALA A 34 -11.40 -7.31 1.20
CA ALA A 34 -11.26 -7.40 2.67
C ALA A 34 -9.81 -7.76 3.09
N LYS A 35 -9.00 -8.20 2.13
CA LYS A 35 -7.59 -8.56 2.20
C LYS A 35 -6.64 -7.37 2.22
N CYS A 36 -7.05 -6.21 1.71
CA CYS A 36 -6.27 -4.98 1.73
C CYS A 36 -6.86 -3.92 2.70
N ASP A 37 -7.42 -4.39 3.81
CA ASP A 37 -7.80 -3.52 4.91
C ASP A 37 -6.67 -3.44 5.94
N ARG A 38 -6.42 -2.24 6.50
CA ARG A 38 -5.40 -2.06 7.54
C ARG A 38 -5.60 -3.03 8.71
N SER A 39 -6.85 -3.29 9.12
CA SER A 39 -7.19 -4.10 10.28
C SER A 39 -6.79 -5.57 10.14
N THR A 40 -6.55 -6.04 8.92
CA THR A 40 -6.02 -7.37 8.61
C THR A 40 -4.57 -7.55 9.07
N PHE A 41 -3.83 -6.45 9.26
CA PHE A 41 -2.40 -6.48 9.54
C PHE A 41 -2.10 -6.11 10.99
N THR A 42 -1.33 -6.95 11.66
CA THR A 42 -0.87 -6.72 13.03
C THR A 42 0.63 -6.49 13.06
N PHE A 43 1.07 -5.68 14.02
CA PHE A 43 2.49 -5.52 14.30
C PHE A 43 2.97 -6.67 15.18
N PRO A 44 4.08 -7.35 14.84
CA PRO A 44 4.56 -8.48 15.63
C PRO A 44 4.98 -8.03 17.04
N SER A 45 4.72 -8.87 18.05
CA SER A 45 5.17 -8.61 19.42
C SER A 45 6.66 -8.96 19.56
N THR A 46 7.53 -8.01 19.25
CA THR A 46 8.99 -8.13 19.42
C THR A 46 9.52 -7.14 20.44
N LEU A 47 10.66 -7.45 21.05
CA LEU A 47 11.37 -6.54 21.95
C LEU A 47 12.15 -5.52 21.13
N GLY A 48 11.97 -4.23 21.41
CA GLY A 48 12.72 -3.14 20.77
C GLY A 48 11.82 -2.18 19.99
N PRO A 49 11.28 -2.58 18.83
CA PRO A 49 10.51 -1.67 18.00
C PRO A 49 9.10 -1.44 18.57
N GLN A 50 8.65 -0.19 18.50
CA GLN A 50 7.33 0.26 18.91
C GLN A 50 6.52 0.67 17.68
N HIS A 51 5.38 0.02 17.48
CA HIS A 51 4.46 0.33 16.39
C HIS A 51 3.97 1.78 16.46
N ILE A 52 3.97 2.45 15.30
CA ILE A 52 3.40 3.79 15.14
C ILE A 52 2.13 3.72 14.29
N LYS A 53 2.23 3.16 13.08
CA LYS A 53 1.13 3.21 12.10
C LYS A 53 1.23 2.06 11.12
N THR A 54 0.08 1.56 10.68
CA THR A 54 -0.04 0.69 9.50
C THR A 54 -0.96 1.36 8.48
N THR A 55 -0.66 1.31 7.19
CA THR A 55 -1.61 1.69 6.14
C THR A 55 -1.67 0.57 5.13
N ALA A 56 -2.84 0.39 4.51
CA ALA A 56 -3.05 -0.55 3.43
C ALA A 56 -3.81 0.19 2.33
N ILE A 57 -3.29 0.13 1.10
CA ILE A 57 -3.88 0.80 -0.05
C ILE A 57 -3.82 -0.17 -1.22
N GLU A 58 -4.97 -0.43 -1.84
CA GLU A 58 -5.00 -1.17 -3.09
C GLU A 58 -4.41 -0.34 -4.21
N VAL A 59 -3.52 -0.95 -4.97
CA VAL A 59 -2.88 -0.37 -6.14
C VAL A 59 -3.27 -1.19 -7.36
N HIS A 60 -3.89 -0.51 -8.32
CA HIS A 60 -4.33 -1.07 -9.60
C HIS A 60 -3.65 -0.29 -10.73
N ASN A 61 -3.44 -0.94 -11.88
CA ASN A 61 -2.83 -0.32 -13.06
C ASN A 61 -1.46 0.34 -12.76
N TYR A 62 -0.65 -0.29 -11.91
CA TYR A 62 0.70 0.20 -11.62
C TYR A 62 1.59 -0.01 -12.84
N THR A 63 2.28 1.04 -13.26
CA THR A 63 3.33 0.98 -14.27
C THR A 63 4.67 1.21 -13.57
N GLY A 64 5.59 0.25 -13.70
CA GLY A 64 6.97 0.42 -13.23
C GLY A 64 7.69 1.55 -13.96
N PHE A 65 8.91 1.94 -13.55
CA PHE A 65 9.56 3.11 -14.13
C PHE A 65 10.00 2.82 -15.58
N PRO A 66 9.37 3.42 -16.59
CA PRO A 66 9.79 3.20 -17.97
C PRO A 66 11.20 3.76 -18.14
N ASN A 67 12.11 2.95 -18.70
CA ASN A 67 13.51 3.28 -19.00
C ASN A 67 14.49 3.24 -17.81
N ARG A 68 14.11 2.71 -16.65
CA ARG A 68 15.10 2.21 -15.68
C ARG A 68 15.26 0.72 -15.90
N PHE A 69 16.49 0.26 -16.12
CA PHE A 69 16.78 -1.15 -15.93
C PHE A 69 16.67 -1.40 -14.45
N SER A 70 15.64 -2.13 -14.04
CA SER A 70 15.59 -2.61 -12.66
C SER A 70 16.86 -3.42 -12.43
N GLU A 71 17.58 -3.19 -11.33
CA GLU A 71 18.70 -4.08 -10.97
C GLU A 71 18.20 -5.53 -10.85
N ALA A 72 16.91 -5.70 -10.52
CA ALA A 72 16.20 -6.97 -10.58
C ALA A 72 16.20 -7.59 -12.00
N SER A 73 16.13 -6.81 -13.08
CA SER A 73 16.17 -7.28 -14.49
C SER A 73 17.47 -8.01 -14.82
N LEU A 74 18.54 -7.82 -14.03
CA LEU A 74 19.79 -8.58 -14.16
C LEU A 74 19.68 -9.99 -13.57
N PHE A 75 18.70 -10.22 -12.69
CA PHE A 75 18.48 -11.48 -11.97
C PHE A 75 17.12 -12.13 -12.28
N THR A 76 16.19 -11.39 -12.90
CA THR A 76 14.82 -11.82 -13.22
C THR A 76 14.61 -11.75 -14.73
N THR A 77 14.17 -12.84 -15.35
CA THR A 77 13.90 -12.90 -16.80
C THR A 77 12.62 -12.17 -17.22
N SER A 78 11.85 -11.67 -16.25
CA SER A 78 10.47 -11.22 -16.44
C SER A 78 10.21 -9.79 -16.01
N ALA A 79 11.23 -9.01 -15.64
CA ALA A 79 11.05 -7.60 -15.26
C ALA A 79 10.51 -6.78 -16.45
N SER A 80 9.19 -6.63 -16.47
CA SER A 80 8.43 -5.78 -17.36
C SER A 80 7.89 -4.59 -16.57
N THR A 81 7.89 -3.42 -17.19
CA THR A 81 7.31 -2.21 -16.61
C THR A 81 5.79 -2.15 -16.79
N THR A 82 5.23 -3.07 -17.57
CA THR A 82 3.79 -3.24 -17.81
C THR A 82 3.30 -4.55 -17.23
N ASP A 83 1.97 -4.65 -17.03
CA ASP A 83 1.29 -5.86 -16.58
C ASP A 83 1.71 -6.31 -15.16
N ILE A 84 1.97 -5.35 -14.27
CA ILE A 84 2.14 -5.61 -12.84
C ILE A 84 0.76 -5.99 -12.26
N PRO A 85 0.61 -7.19 -11.66
CA PRO A 85 -0.66 -7.59 -11.03
C PRO A 85 -1.11 -6.57 -9.98
N PRO A 86 -2.43 -6.33 -9.82
CA PRO A 86 -2.93 -5.52 -8.72
C PRO A 86 -2.44 -6.03 -7.37
N PHE A 87 -2.03 -5.11 -6.50
CA PHE A 87 -1.43 -5.46 -5.21
C PHE A 87 -1.93 -4.54 -4.08
N CYS A 88 -1.90 -5.05 -2.86
CA CYS A 88 -2.07 -4.26 -1.66
C CYS A 88 -0.71 -3.72 -1.22
N ASN A 89 -0.56 -2.40 -1.19
CA ASN A 89 0.61 -1.73 -0.64
C ASN A 89 0.39 -1.49 0.86
N VAL A 90 1.06 -2.27 1.68
CA VAL A 90 1.02 -2.17 3.14
C VAL A 90 2.27 -1.46 3.63
N THR A 91 2.10 -0.35 4.35
CA THR A 91 3.21 0.33 5.03
C THR A 91 3.06 0.16 6.53
N VAL A 92 4.08 -0.39 7.18
CA VAL A 92 4.18 -0.50 8.63
C VAL A 92 5.30 0.42 9.11
N SER A 93 4.93 1.43 9.89
CA SER A 93 5.85 2.40 10.50
C SER A 93 6.05 2.07 11.98
N TYR A 94 7.30 2.09 12.42
CA TYR A 94 7.69 1.89 13.82
C TYR A 94 8.93 2.71 14.16
N THR A 95 9.21 2.82 15.46
CA THR A 95 10.38 3.51 16.02
C THR A 95 11.01 2.66 17.11
N HIS A 96 12.24 2.96 17.48
CA HIS A 96 12.88 2.42 18.67
C HIS A 96 12.93 3.51 19.75
N PRO A 97 12.36 3.27 20.95
CA PRO A 97 12.36 4.25 22.02
C PRO A 97 13.78 4.79 22.33
N GLY A 98 13.94 6.11 22.25
CA GLY A 98 15.21 6.80 22.51
C GLY A 98 16.21 6.84 21.34
N HIS A 99 15.84 6.30 20.17
CA HIS A 99 16.72 6.32 18.98
C HIS A 99 16.41 7.46 18.00
N ASP A 100 15.25 8.11 18.12
CA ASP A 100 14.77 9.17 17.22
C ASP A 100 14.74 8.74 15.74
N ASP A 101 14.32 7.49 15.49
CA ASP A 101 14.19 6.91 14.16
C ASP A 101 12.71 6.71 13.75
N LEU A 102 12.47 6.72 12.43
CA LEU A 102 11.20 6.32 11.84
C LEU A 102 11.47 5.31 10.72
N VAL A 103 11.33 4.04 11.06
CA VAL A 103 11.53 2.94 10.12
C VAL A 103 10.20 2.54 9.50
N ASN A 104 10.20 2.43 8.18
CA ASN A 104 9.07 1.94 7.42
C ASN A 104 9.42 0.60 6.79
N VAL A 105 8.49 -0.35 6.87
CA VAL A 105 8.47 -1.58 6.10
C VAL A 105 7.30 -1.51 5.13
N HIS A 106 7.59 -1.63 3.85
CA HIS A 106 6.63 -1.65 2.77
C HIS A 106 6.49 -3.07 2.26
N VAL A 107 5.27 -3.57 2.17
CA VAL A 107 4.96 -4.92 1.71
C VAL A 107 3.94 -4.82 0.58
N TRP A 108 4.31 -5.29 -0.60
CA TRP A 108 3.40 -5.44 -1.73
C TRP A 108 2.88 -6.89 -1.71
N LEU A 109 1.56 -7.03 -1.56
CA LEU A 109 0.87 -8.31 -1.51
C LEU A 109 0.01 -8.45 -2.77
N PRO A 110 0.18 -9.47 -3.61
CA PRO A 110 -0.73 -9.69 -4.74
C PRO A 110 -2.19 -9.76 -4.26
N LEU A 111 -3.11 -9.04 -4.92
CA LEU A 111 -4.55 -9.07 -4.57
C LEU A 111 -5.26 -10.34 -5.07
N GLU A 112 -4.60 -11.13 -5.89
CA GLU A 112 -5.15 -12.36 -6.46
C GLU A 112 -4.29 -13.57 -6.08
N LYS A 113 -4.92 -14.66 -5.67
CA LYS A 113 -4.22 -15.89 -5.23
C LYS A 113 -3.35 -16.50 -6.33
N ASN A 114 -3.84 -16.49 -7.57
CA ASN A 114 -3.16 -16.97 -8.77
C ASN A 114 -1.95 -16.11 -9.15
N ALA A 115 -1.90 -14.86 -8.70
CA ALA A 115 -0.74 -13.99 -8.89
C ALA A 115 0.35 -14.23 -7.83
N TRP A 116 0.12 -15.09 -6.83
CA TRP A 116 1.10 -15.39 -5.78
C TRP A 116 1.71 -16.79 -5.90
N ASN A 117 3.04 -16.85 -5.98
CA ASN A 117 3.85 -18.06 -6.14
C ASN A 117 4.17 -18.78 -4.82
N ARG A 118 3.52 -18.37 -3.73
CA ARG A 118 3.72 -18.89 -2.37
C ARG A 118 5.04 -18.51 -1.67
N ARG A 119 5.75 -17.49 -2.17
CA ARG A 119 7.03 -17.05 -1.61
C ARG A 119 6.98 -15.61 -1.13
N PHE A 120 7.82 -15.32 -0.14
CA PHE A 120 8.11 -13.99 0.38
C PHE A 120 9.54 -13.62 -0.01
N MET A 121 9.75 -12.39 -0.45
CA MET A 121 11.05 -11.84 -0.81
C MET A 121 11.28 -10.53 -0.06
N GLY A 122 12.28 -10.52 0.84
CA GLY A 122 12.83 -9.30 1.39
C GLY A 122 13.87 -8.74 0.44
N LEU A 123 13.66 -7.51 -0.01
CA LEU A 123 14.51 -6.80 -0.96
C LEU A 123 15.46 -5.88 -0.19
N GLY A 124 16.74 -5.90 -0.60
CA GLY A 124 17.75 -4.95 -0.14
C GLY A 124 17.92 -3.80 -1.12
N SER A 125 18.99 -3.03 -0.94
CA SER A 125 19.42 -1.97 -1.85
C SER A 125 20.95 -1.91 -1.91
N GLY A 126 21.48 -0.88 -2.58
CA GLY A 126 22.91 -0.64 -2.77
C GLY A 126 23.36 0.72 -2.22
N GLY A 127 24.69 0.87 -2.06
CA GLY A 127 25.29 2.11 -1.57
C GLY A 127 24.94 2.39 -0.10
N PHE A 128 24.50 3.62 0.18
CA PHE A 128 24.09 4.07 1.51
C PHE A 128 22.57 4.14 1.69
N VAL A 129 21.84 3.37 0.90
CA VAL A 129 20.40 3.22 0.96
C VAL A 129 20.10 1.80 1.44
N VAL A 130 19.13 1.64 2.35
CA VAL A 130 18.71 0.30 2.82
C VAL A 130 17.66 -0.32 1.89
N GLY A 131 16.76 0.51 1.38
CA GLY A 131 15.67 0.09 0.49
C GLY A 131 14.98 1.28 -0.15
N GLU A 132 14.70 1.17 -1.45
CA GLU A 132 13.87 2.13 -2.18
C GLU A 132 12.43 1.61 -2.21
N VAL A 133 11.53 2.40 -1.62
CA VAL A 133 10.14 2.04 -1.35
C VAL A 133 9.30 1.98 -2.63
N ASP A 134 9.57 2.91 -3.55
CA ASP A 134 8.89 3.04 -4.82
C ASP A 134 9.88 2.63 -5.89
N GLY A 135 9.81 1.38 -6.34
CA GLY A 135 10.94 0.81 -7.04
C GLY A 135 10.60 -0.22 -8.10
N ASP A 136 11.52 -0.33 -9.04
CA ASP A 136 11.48 -1.38 -10.04
C ASP A 136 11.65 -2.78 -9.41
N ALA A 137 12.36 -2.90 -8.28
CA ALA A 137 12.59 -4.19 -7.61
C ALA A 137 11.31 -4.79 -6.97
N PRO A 138 10.50 -4.07 -6.17
CA PRO A 138 9.19 -4.55 -5.73
C PRO A 138 8.26 -4.90 -6.89
N SER A 139 8.30 -4.11 -7.97
CA SER A 139 7.51 -4.33 -9.18
C SER A 139 7.87 -5.66 -9.85
N ALA A 140 9.16 -5.90 -10.10
CA ALA A 140 9.66 -7.15 -10.67
C ALA A 140 9.32 -8.35 -9.77
N ALA A 141 9.48 -8.22 -8.45
CA ALA A 141 9.17 -9.28 -7.50
C ALA A 141 7.67 -9.65 -7.50
N ILE A 142 6.76 -8.67 -7.51
CA ILE A 142 5.32 -8.92 -7.60
C ILE A 142 4.94 -9.54 -8.94
N GLN A 143 5.59 -9.13 -10.03
CA GLN A 143 5.35 -9.70 -11.35
C GLN A 143 5.76 -11.17 -11.45
N GLU A 144 6.83 -11.57 -10.76
CA GLU A 144 7.20 -12.98 -10.59
C GLU A 144 6.35 -13.74 -9.55
N GLY A 145 5.41 -13.03 -8.93
CA GLY A 145 4.42 -13.56 -7.99
C GLY A 145 4.92 -13.68 -6.56
N TYR A 146 6.00 -13.02 -6.17
CA TYR A 146 6.41 -12.95 -4.77
C TYR A 146 5.52 -11.97 -3.99
N VAL A 147 5.40 -12.17 -2.68
CA VAL A 147 5.17 -11.05 -1.76
C VAL A 147 6.50 -10.33 -1.62
N ALA A 148 6.55 -9.04 -1.96
CA ALA A 148 7.76 -8.24 -1.93
C ALA A 148 7.76 -7.33 -0.71
N ALA A 149 8.88 -7.25 0.01
CA ALA A 149 9.02 -6.36 1.15
C ALA A 149 10.31 -5.54 1.08
N VAL A 150 10.24 -4.26 1.42
CA VAL A 150 11.37 -3.32 1.47
C VAL A 150 11.35 -2.54 2.78
N THR A 151 12.51 -2.10 3.27
CA THR A 151 12.59 -1.13 4.36
C THR A 151 13.44 0.09 4.00
N ASN A 152 13.03 1.27 4.43
CA ASN A 152 13.84 2.49 4.30
C ASN A 152 14.97 2.58 5.36
N GLY A 153 14.97 1.67 6.34
CA GLY A 153 15.97 1.62 7.40
C GLY A 153 16.08 2.87 8.27
N GLY A 154 15.06 3.73 8.31
CA GLY A 154 15.06 4.94 9.14
C GLY A 154 15.48 6.24 8.43
N HIS A 155 15.79 6.21 7.13
CA HIS A 155 16.10 7.41 6.34
C HIS A 155 15.48 7.34 4.94
N LEU A 156 15.46 8.45 4.22
CA LEU A 156 15.01 8.47 2.82
C LEU A 156 16.17 8.10 1.90
N ALA A 157 15.90 7.41 0.80
CA ALA A 157 16.90 7.05 -0.20
C ALA A 157 17.64 8.28 -0.80
N SER A 158 16.99 9.44 -0.80
CA SER A 158 17.56 10.71 -1.26
C SER A 158 18.41 11.44 -0.22
N THR A 159 18.41 11.00 1.05
CA THR A 159 19.17 11.64 2.12
C THR A 159 20.63 11.18 2.09
N PRO A 160 21.60 12.11 1.99
CA PRO A 160 23.00 11.73 1.95
C PRO A 160 23.51 11.28 3.34
N PRO A 161 24.56 10.45 3.41
CA PRO A 161 25.02 9.83 4.66
C PRO A 161 25.50 10.83 5.71
N ASP A 162 26.04 11.97 5.32
CA ASP A 162 26.46 13.03 6.24
C ASP A 162 25.28 13.66 7.00
N VAL A 163 24.06 13.52 6.49
CA VAL A 163 22.83 14.00 7.13
C VAL A 163 22.21 12.95 8.04
N TRP A 164 22.15 11.68 7.63
CA TRP A 164 21.47 10.64 8.43
C TRP A 164 22.41 9.83 9.33
N ALA A 165 23.67 9.64 8.94
CA ALA A 165 24.61 8.77 9.68
C ALA A 165 25.36 9.51 10.79
N LEU A 166 25.21 10.83 10.88
CA LEU A 166 25.91 11.70 11.83
C LEU A 166 24.93 12.53 12.66
N ARG A 167 25.20 12.66 13.96
CA ARG A 167 24.48 13.61 14.83
C ARG A 167 25.08 15.01 14.80
N SER A 168 26.38 15.08 14.51
CA SER A 168 27.13 16.32 14.31
C SER A 168 28.40 15.98 13.54
N PRO A 169 29.16 16.97 13.06
CA PRO A 169 30.46 16.73 12.42
C PRO A 169 31.36 15.84 13.30
N GLY A 170 31.80 14.70 12.76
CA GLY A 170 32.66 13.73 13.44
C GLY A 170 31.98 12.80 14.46
N ASN A 171 30.68 12.94 14.71
CA ASN A 171 29.94 12.11 15.68
C ASN A 171 28.88 11.27 14.97
N LEU A 172 29.06 9.95 15.03
CA LEU A 172 28.14 8.99 14.41
C LEU A 172 26.78 8.95 15.12
N ASP A 173 25.72 8.81 14.33
CA ASP A 173 24.42 8.34 14.84
C ASP A 173 24.43 6.81 14.90
N TRP A 174 24.82 6.27 16.06
CA TRP A 174 24.91 4.82 16.28
C TRP A 174 23.57 4.10 16.08
N PRO A 175 22.43 4.55 16.64
CA PRO A 175 21.15 3.93 16.37
C PRO A 175 20.83 3.83 14.87
N GLN A 176 21.07 4.90 14.11
CA GLN A 176 20.78 4.92 12.68
C GLN A 176 21.77 4.04 11.88
N LEU A 177 23.04 3.99 12.27
CA LEU A 177 24.00 3.04 11.70
C LEU A 177 23.66 1.58 12.00
N VAL A 178 23.13 1.28 13.19
CA VAL A 178 22.66 -0.07 13.53
C VAL A 178 21.43 -0.46 12.71
N ASN A 179 20.50 0.48 12.46
CA ASN A 179 19.41 0.27 11.50
C ASN A 179 19.99 -0.13 10.14
N PHE A 180 20.85 0.72 9.57
CA PHE A 180 21.49 0.50 8.27
C PHE A 180 22.24 -0.84 8.18
N GLY A 181 23.05 -1.16 9.19
CA GLY A 181 23.96 -2.29 9.15
C GLY A 181 23.29 -3.66 9.32
N CYS A 182 22.23 -3.75 10.12
CA CYS A 182 21.60 -5.05 10.38
C CYS A 182 20.16 -5.00 10.91
N ARG A 183 19.83 -4.06 11.80
CA ARG A 183 18.58 -4.13 12.58
C ARG A 183 17.35 -4.00 11.69
N SER A 184 17.30 -3.00 10.81
CA SER A 184 16.10 -2.81 9.98
C SER A 184 15.92 -3.92 8.94
N LEU A 185 17.01 -4.54 8.46
CA LEU A 185 16.92 -5.69 7.55
C LEU A 185 16.42 -6.95 8.25
N HIS A 186 16.80 -7.17 9.51
CA HIS A 186 16.20 -8.22 10.33
C HIS A 186 14.71 -7.94 10.56
N GLU A 187 14.37 -6.71 10.95
CA GLU A 187 12.99 -6.31 11.23
C GLU A 187 12.12 -6.30 9.99
N LEU A 188 12.67 -6.01 8.81
CA LEU A 188 12.02 -6.21 7.52
C LEU A 188 11.51 -7.64 7.36
N ALA A 189 12.35 -8.63 7.69
CA ALA A 189 11.94 -10.04 7.59
C ALA A 189 10.87 -10.40 8.64
N VAL A 190 10.98 -9.88 9.87
CA VAL A 190 10.02 -10.19 10.94
C VAL A 190 8.67 -9.53 10.69
N VAL A 191 8.66 -8.21 10.47
CA VAL A 191 7.45 -7.42 10.21
C VAL A 191 6.81 -7.81 8.89
N GLY A 192 7.61 -7.99 7.83
CA GLY A 192 7.09 -8.40 6.52
C GLY A 192 6.41 -9.76 6.53
N LYS A 193 6.94 -10.73 7.28
CA LYS A 193 6.29 -12.04 7.48
C LYS A 193 4.99 -11.92 8.27
N ALA A 194 4.95 -11.10 9.33
CA ALA A 194 3.74 -10.88 10.11
C ALA A 194 2.61 -10.27 9.25
N VAL A 195 2.94 -9.33 8.37
CA VAL A 195 2.00 -8.77 7.38
C VAL A 195 1.52 -9.85 6.41
N PHE A 196 2.44 -10.65 5.88
CA PHE A 196 2.13 -11.74 4.96
C PHE A 196 1.21 -12.80 5.59
N GLU A 197 1.48 -13.22 6.83
CA GLU A 197 0.69 -14.22 7.56
C GLU A 197 -0.73 -13.72 7.90
N GLY A 198 -0.93 -12.41 7.97
CA GLY A 198 -2.26 -11.80 8.14
C GLY A 198 -3.22 -12.05 6.98
N VAL A 199 -2.71 -12.43 5.79
CA VAL A 199 -3.53 -12.68 4.60
C VAL A 199 -3.51 -14.18 4.27
N LEU A 200 -4.57 -14.88 4.64
CA LEU A 200 -4.78 -16.27 4.25
C LEU A 200 -5.55 -16.33 2.92
N TRP A 201 -4.90 -16.89 1.89
CA TRP A 201 -5.52 -17.21 0.59
C TRP A 201 -6.00 -18.66 0.51
#